data_AF-A0A812ILN9-F1
#
_entry.id   AF-A0A812ILN9-F1
#
_cell.length_a   1.000
_cell.length_b   1.000
_cell.length_c   1.000
_cell.angle_alpha   90.00
_cell.angle_beta   90.00
_cell.angle_gamma   90.00
#
_symmetry.space_group_name_H-M   'P 1'
#
loop_
_entity.id
_entity.type
_entity.pdbx_description
1 polymer ?
#
loop_
_entity_poly.entity_id
_entity_poly.type
_entity_poly.pdbx_seq_one_letter_code
_entity_poly.pdbx_strand_id
1 'polypeptide(L)'
;MLRVCSRVSGEELAAEPKNKFWDVVAVKRHLRAKYHYPMSFQRLFESESGFEELPGMPLKTTEWQLVVTSTLGRPDLEDRATEEFVMYAAKQGHVEVARALLDGGANKDWKDGATSEKTALMHACARGHIEMVRLLLEAGVNMNLKDAEGKTALMHAARKGQGEIVHLLLEAGADRNLRDRRGNVAEISHLD
;
A
#
# COMPACT_ATOMS: atom_id res chain seq x y z
N MET A 1 25.26 -14.34 8.86
CA MET A 1 23.90 -14.62 8.35
C MET A 1 23.22 -13.31 8.01
N LEU A 2 22.28 -13.28 7.07
CA LEU A 2 21.41 -12.12 6.82
C LEU A 2 20.14 -12.30 7.65
N ARG A 3 19.89 -11.41 8.60
CA ARG A 3 18.67 -11.43 9.42
C ARG A 3 17.65 -10.47 8.81
N VAL A 4 16.41 -10.92 8.69
CA VAL A 4 15.28 -10.11 8.26
C VAL A 4 14.47 -9.74 9.48
N CYS A 5 14.47 -8.46 9.84
CA CYS A 5 13.78 -7.98 11.03
C CYS A 5 12.72 -6.95 10.67
N SER A 6 11.61 -6.97 11.42
CA SER A 6 10.63 -5.90 11.41
C SER A 6 11.25 -4.65 12.06
N ARG A 7 11.17 -3.47 11.41
CA ARG A 7 11.59 -2.23 12.08
C ARG A 7 10.67 -1.85 13.23
N VAL A 8 9.40 -2.23 13.11
CA VAL A 8 8.34 -1.80 14.03
C VAL A 8 8.38 -2.62 15.32
N SER A 9 8.52 -3.95 15.21
CA SER A 9 8.55 -4.84 16.38
C SER A 9 9.95 -5.24 16.82
N GLY A 10 10.97 -5.05 15.97
CA GLY A 10 12.32 -5.58 16.20
C GLY A 10 12.43 -7.10 16.07
N GLU A 11 11.33 -7.79 15.76
CA GLU A 11 11.26 -9.25 15.66
C GLU A 11 12.00 -9.76 14.42
N GLU A 12 12.74 -10.85 14.57
CA GLU A 12 13.37 -11.56 13.47
C GLU A 12 12.34 -12.42 12.74
N LEU A 13 12.02 -12.04 11.51
CA LEU A 13 11.04 -12.70 10.66
C LEU A 13 11.67 -13.85 9.86
N ALA A 14 12.96 -13.76 9.52
CA ALA A 14 13.69 -14.80 8.79
C ALA A 14 15.21 -14.66 8.89
N ALA A 15 15.93 -15.74 8.59
CA ALA A 15 17.39 -15.75 8.48
C ALA A 15 17.85 -16.45 7.19
N GLU A 16 18.79 -15.83 6.47
CA GLU A 16 19.34 -16.36 5.21
C GLU A 16 20.87 -16.48 5.23
N PRO A 17 21.46 -17.44 4.50
CA PRO A 17 22.91 -17.56 4.35
C PRO A 17 23.48 -16.43 3.49
N LYS A 18 24.43 -15.64 4.03
CA LYS A 18 25.04 -14.48 3.34
C LYS A 18 25.81 -14.90 2.08
N ASN A 19 26.42 -16.09 2.09
CA ASN A 19 27.22 -16.62 0.99
C ASN A 19 26.43 -16.88 -0.31
N LYS A 20 25.10 -16.81 -0.28
CA LYS A 20 24.25 -16.90 -1.48
C LYS A 20 24.22 -15.60 -2.30
N PHE A 21 24.69 -14.48 -1.77
CA PHE A 21 24.53 -13.17 -2.39
C PHE A 21 25.88 -12.48 -2.57
N TRP A 22 26.12 -12.00 -3.78
CA TRP A 22 27.37 -11.31 -4.16
C TRP A 22 27.26 -9.78 -4.12
N ASP A 23 26.04 -9.23 -4.10
CA ASP A 23 25.77 -7.80 -3.95
C ASP A 23 24.41 -7.52 -3.27
N VAL A 24 24.21 -6.26 -2.87
CA VAL A 24 22.98 -5.76 -2.23
C VAL A 24 21.75 -5.91 -3.14
N VAL A 25 21.89 -5.79 -4.45
CA VAL A 25 20.77 -5.86 -5.40
C VAL A 25 20.26 -7.30 -5.53
N ALA A 26 21.14 -8.29 -5.49
CA ALA A 26 20.85 -9.71 -5.49
C ALA A 26 20.12 -10.12 -4.21
N VAL A 27 20.57 -9.63 -3.05
CA VAL A 27 19.84 -9.76 -1.78
C VAL A 27 18.44 -9.19 -1.95
N LYS A 28 18.33 -7.96 -2.45
CA LYS A 28 17.03 -7.29 -2.51
C LYS A 28 16.04 -8.00 -3.47
N ARG A 29 16.54 -8.49 -4.62
CA ARG A 29 15.74 -9.26 -5.59
C ARG A 29 15.27 -10.59 -5.02
N HIS A 30 16.13 -11.28 -4.28
CA HIS A 30 15.77 -12.54 -3.62
C HIS A 30 14.65 -12.33 -2.61
N LEU A 31 14.76 -11.31 -1.77
CA LEU A 31 13.75 -10.98 -0.77
C LEU A 31 12.43 -10.59 -1.39
N ARG A 32 12.45 -9.87 -2.53
CA ARG A 32 11.25 -9.59 -3.32
C ARG A 32 10.63 -10.86 -3.88
N ALA A 33 11.43 -11.76 -4.44
CA ALA A 33 10.94 -12.98 -5.06
C ALA A 33 10.36 -13.96 -4.04
N LYS A 34 10.96 -14.02 -2.84
CA LYS A 34 10.61 -15.00 -1.80
C LYS A 34 9.56 -14.50 -0.82
N TYR A 35 9.60 -13.23 -0.44
CA TYR A 35 8.72 -12.65 0.58
C TYR A 35 7.81 -11.55 0.03
N HIS A 36 7.83 -11.32 -1.28
CA HIS A 36 7.02 -10.30 -1.96
C HIS A 36 7.26 -8.85 -1.48
N TYR A 37 8.32 -8.58 -0.72
CA TYR A 37 8.69 -7.23 -0.31
C TYR A 37 9.27 -6.44 -1.50
N PRO A 38 8.68 -5.31 -1.90
CA PRO A 38 9.23 -4.52 -2.99
C PRO A 38 10.64 -4.02 -2.63
N MET A 39 11.52 -3.92 -3.63
CA MET A 39 12.93 -3.52 -3.46
C MET A 39 13.10 -2.20 -2.69
N SER A 40 12.14 -1.29 -2.82
CA SER A 40 12.11 0.02 -2.16
C SER A 40 11.89 -0.05 -0.65
N PHE A 41 11.39 -1.18 -0.13
CA PHE A 41 11.10 -1.40 1.31
C PHE A 41 12.27 -2.06 2.03
N GLN A 42 13.35 -2.32 1.32
CA GLN A 42 14.45 -3.12 1.82
C GLN A 42 15.63 -2.21 2.09
N ARG A 43 15.88 -1.94 3.37
CA ARG A 43 17.12 -1.28 3.81
C ARG A 43 18.01 -2.30 4.47
N LEU A 44 19.21 -2.41 3.92
CA LEU A 44 20.26 -3.26 4.49
C LEU A 44 21.14 -2.39 5.38
N PHE A 45 21.33 -2.83 6.61
CA PHE A 45 22.20 -2.20 7.58
C PHE A 45 23.37 -3.13 7.90
N GLU A 46 24.57 -2.56 7.90
CA GLU A 46 25.74 -3.14 8.54
C GLU A 46 25.78 -2.66 10.00
N SER A 47 25.72 -3.58 10.96
CA SER A 47 25.95 -3.27 12.39
C SER A 47 27.45 -3.01 12.55
N GLU A 48 27.95 -1.83 12.95
CA GLU A 48 27.85 -1.23 14.29
C GLU A 48 27.69 0.32 14.31
N SER A 49 27.48 0.99 13.18
CA SER A 49 27.38 2.46 13.15
C SER A 49 26.42 2.92 12.06
N GLY A 50 25.25 3.42 12.47
CA GLY A 50 24.23 3.88 11.56
C GLY A 50 24.72 5.02 10.66
N PHE A 51 24.70 4.81 9.35
CA PHE A 51 24.76 5.85 8.32
C PHE A 51 24.21 5.32 6.98
N GLU A 52 23.79 6.24 6.10
CA GLU A 52 23.06 5.99 4.85
C GLU A 52 23.81 5.17 3.79
N GLU A 53 23.04 4.36 3.06
CA GLU A 53 23.44 3.44 1.99
C GLU A 53 23.92 4.22 0.73
N LEU A 54 25.15 3.98 0.23
CA LEU A 54 25.61 4.45 -1.09
C LEU A 54 25.72 3.27 -2.07
N PRO A 55 25.36 3.44 -3.37
CA PRO A 55 25.50 2.37 -4.36
C PRO A 55 26.95 1.92 -4.54
N GLY A 56 27.22 0.61 -4.45
CA GLY A 56 28.53 0.01 -4.79
C GLY A 56 29.47 -0.28 -3.63
N MET A 57 29.04 -0.17 -2.37
CA MET A 57 29.87 -0.54 -1.22
C MET A 57 30.11 -2.07 -1.14
N PRO A 58 31.35 -2.53 -0.90
CA PRO A 58 31.67 -3.95 -0.72
C PRO A 58 31.21 -4.49 0.65
N LEU A 59 30.74 -5.75 0.67
CA LEU A 59 30.07 -6.38 1.81
C LEU A 59 31.04 -6.79 2.96
N LYS A 60 31.60 -5.84 3.72
CA LYS A 60 32.74 -6.11 4.61
C LYS A 60 32.44 -6.48 6.06
N THR A 61 31.21 -6.35 6.58
CA THR A 61 30.92 -6.65 8.00
C THR A 61 30.21 -7.98 8.27
N THR A 62 30.31 -8.44 9.51
CA THR A 62 30.02 -9.80 9.99
C THR A 62 28.53 -10.08 10.24
N GLU A 63 27.72 -9.05 10.51
CA GLU A 63 26.28 -9.18 10.74
C GLU A 63 25.48 -8.19 9.91
N TRP A 64 24.55 -8.73 9.11
CA TRP A 64 23.75 -7.97 8.15
C TRP A 64 22.29 -8.03 8.59
N GLN A 65 21.69 -6.86 8.79
CA GLN A 65 20.28 -6.73 9.13
C GLN A 65 19.51 -6.11 7.96
N LEU A 66 18.60 -6.87 7.35
CA LEU A 66 17.53 -6.31 6.54
C LEU A 66 16.48 -5.78 7.48
N VAL A 67 16.34 -4.46 7.50
CA VAL A 67 15.20 -3.86 8.14
C VAL A 67 14.22 -3.51 7.04
N VAL A 68 13.05 -4.14 7.09
CA VAL A 68 11.96 -3.78 6.20
C VAL A 68 11.42 -2.45 6.69
N THR A 69 11.90 -1.37 6.06
CA THR A 69 11.48 -0.02 6.37
C THR A 69 10.48 0.38 5.30
N SER A 70 9.27 0.74 5.71
CA SER A 70 8.38 1.50 4.84
C SER A 70 8.94 2.88 4.45
N THR A 71 10.12 3.30 4.95
CA THR A 71 10.53 4.71 4.96
C THR A 71 11.93 5.01 4.40
N LEU A 72 11.98 6.08 3.60
CA LEU A 72 13.18 6.84 3.26
C LEU A 72 13.42 7.95 4.31
N GLY A 73 14.07 7.63 5.44
CA GLY A 73 14.92 8.55 6.20
C GLY A 73 14.41 9.94 6.65
N ARG A 74 13.11 10.25 6.76
CA ARG A 74 12.62 11.52 7.32
C ARG A 74 11.32 11.40 8.15
N PRO A 75 11.29 11.84 9.42
CA PRO A 75 10.15 11.64 10.31
C PRO A 75 8.89 12.46 10.00
N ASP A 76 9.10 13.65 9.45
CA ASP A 76 8.06 14.62 9.09
C ASP A 76 7.31 14.28 7.78
N LEU A 77 7.81 13.28 7.04
CA LEU A 77 7.19 12.73 5.83
C LEU A 77 6.57 11.33 6.07
N GLU A 78 6.59 10.85 7.33
CA GLU A 78 6.15 9.51 7.75
C GLU A 78 4.67 9.24 7.40
N ASP A 79 3.75 10.12 7.82
CA ASP A 79 2.29 9.96 7.64
C ASP A 79 1.76 10.31 6.23
N ARG A 80 2.66 10.50 5.26
CA ARG A 80 2.28 10.75 3.88
C ARG A 80 2.81 9.68 2.95
N ALA A 81 4.04 9.23 3.19
CA ALA A 81 4.63 8.16 2.40
C ALA A 81 3.89 6.83 2.61
N THR A 82 3.52 6.48 3.85
CA THR A 82 2.79 5.24 4.16
C THR A 82 1.44 5.15 3.45
N GLU A 83 0.74 6.25 3.33
CA GLU A 83 -0.58 6.38 2.74
C GLU A 83 -0.50 6.39 1.22
N GLU A 84 0.52 7.06 0.66
CA GLU A 84 0.86 6.96 -0.76
C GLU A 84 1.20 5.50 -1.15
N PHE A 85 1.75 4.71 -0.23
CA PHE A 85 1.97 3.27 -0.44
C PHE A 85 0.70 2.44 -0.35
N VAL A 86 -0.21 2.71 0.60
CA VAL A 86 -1.55 2.08 0.60
C VAL A 86 -2.26 2.37 -0.71
N MET A 87 -2.16 3.59 -1.23
CA MET A 87 -2.66 3.95 -2.55
C MET A 87 -2.02 3.14 -3.65
N TYR A 88 -0.70 3.03 -3.67
CA TYR A 88 0.00 2.26 -4.69
C TYR A 88 -0.43 0.78 -4.64
N ALA A 89 -0.48 0.18 -3.45
CA ALA A 89 -0.94 -1.19 -3.27
C ALA A 89 -2.38 -1.37 -3.76
N ALA A 90 -3.30 -0.46 -3.40
CA ALA A 90 -4.67 -0.47 -3.85
C ALA A 90 -4.82 -0.26 -5.36
N LYS A 91 -3.98 0.58 -5.97
CA LYS A 91 -3.90 0.80 -7.41
C LYS A 91 -3.43 -0.46 -8.14
N GLN A 92 -2.50 -1.24 -7.58
CA GLN A 92 -1.96 -2.45 -8.20
C GLN A 92 -2.67 -3.75 -7.79
N GLY A 93 -3.55 -3.71 -6.79
CA GLY A 93 -4.23 -4.91 -6.27
C GLY A 93 -3.34 -5.75 -5.34
N HIS A 94 -2.30 -5.18 -4.74
CA HIS A 94 -1.40 -5.90 -3.82
C HIS A 94 -2.02 -6.01 -2.41
N VAL A 95 -2.98 -6.93 -2.25
CA VAL A 95 -3.81 -7.09 -1.03
C VAL A 95 -2.97 -7.26 0.23
N GLU A 96 -2.01 -8.17 0.25
CA GLU A 96 -1.19 -8.44 1.45
C GLU A 96 -0.32 -7.25 1.87
N VAL A 97 0.14 -6.46 0.89
CA VAL A 97 0.91 -5.23 1.18
C VAL A 97 -0.01 -4.18 1.80
N ALA A 98 -1.21 -4.00 1.24
CA ALA A 98 -2.19 -3.09 1.83
C ALA A 98 -2.60 -3.53 3.23
N ARG A 99 -2.82 -4.83 3.46
CA ARG A 99 -3.14 -5.42 4.76
C ARG A 99 -2.08 -5.05 5.80
N ALA A 100 -0.83 -5.37 5.51
CA ALA A 100 0.28 -5.11 6.42
C ALA A 100 0.43 -3.61 6.74
N LEU A 101 0.20 -2.73 5.77
CA LEU A 101 0.25 -1.28 5.98
C LEU A 101 -0.91 -0.78 6.85
N LEU A 102 -2.13 -1.28 6.63
CA LEU A 102 -3.31 -0.92 7.42
C LEU A 102 -3.22 -1.45 8.85
N ASP A 103 -2.78 -2.69 9.04
CA ASP A 103 -2.52 -3.28 10.35
C ASP A 103 -1.39 -2.53 11.08
N GLY A 104 -0.45 -1.97 10.32
CA GLY A 104 0.59 -1.06 10.81
C GLY A 104 0.12 0.36 11.13
N GLY A 105 -1.17 0.65 11.02
CA GLY A 105 -1.77 1.94 11.40
C GLY A 105 -1.79 3.00 10.30
N ALA A 106 -1.51 2.64 9.04
CA ALA A 106 -1.60 3.60 7.93
C ALA A 106 -3.01 4.20 7.84
N ASN A 107 -3.10 5.49 7.50
CA ASN A 107 -4.39 6.15 7.36
C ASN A 107 -5.17 5.62 6.15
N LYS A 108 -6.14 4.75 6.43
CA LYS A 108 -7.04 4.10 5.46
C LYS A 108 -7.89 5.06 4.63
N ASP A 109 -8.15 6.26 5.15
CA ASP A 109 -9.00 7.30 4.53
C ASP A 109 -8.18 8.44 3.90
N TRP A 110 -6.86 8.27 3.83
CA TRP A 110 -5.99 9.27 3.22
C TRP A 110 -6.37 9.55 1.77
N LYS A 111 -6.12 10.78 1.35
CA LYS A 111 -6.42 11.29 0.01
C LYS A 111 -5.17 11.81 -0.66
N ASP A 112 -5.04 11.56 -1.97
CA ASP A 112 -3.94 12.15 -2.72
C ASP A 112 -4.06 13.68 -2.83
N GLY A 113 -3.30 14.40 -1.99
CA GLY A 113 -3.31 15.87 -1.95
C GLY A 113 -2.65 16.55 -3.16
N ALA A 114 -2.15 15.79 -4.14
CA ALA A 114 -1.37 16.32 -5.25
C ALA A 114 -2.21 16.78 -6.44
N THR A 115 -3.37 16.15 -6.72
CA THR A 115 -4.16 16.46 -7.94
C THR A 115 -5.62 16.04 -7.91
N SER A 116 -6.00 14.95 -7.22
CA SER A 116 -7.34 14.37 -7.38
C SER A 116 -8.12 14.11 -6.10
N GLU A 117 -7.50 14.24 -4.92
CA GLU A 117 -8.13 13.97 -3.62
C GLU A 117 -8.78 12.57 -3.53
N LYS A 118 -8.23 11.59 -4.25
CA LYS A 118 -8.78 10.23 -4.30
C LYS A 118 -8.30 9.39 -3.12
N THR A 119 -9.16 8.48 -2.65
CA THR A 119 -8.86 7.47 -1.62
C THR A 119 -8.33 6.17 -2.23
N ALA A 120 -7.73 5.30 -1.41
CA ALA A 120 -7.29 3.96 -1.85
C ALA A 120 -8.47 3.13 -2.39
N LEU A 121 -9.62 3.23 -1.73
CA LEU A 121 -10.86 2.58 -2.14
C LEU A 121 -11.29 3.03 -3.54
N MET A 122 -11.27 4.34 -3.83
CA MET A 122 -11.65 4.85 -5.17
C MET A 122 -10.76 4.26 -6.27
N HIS A 123 -9.46 4.08 -6.00
CA HIS A 123 -8.54 3.48 -6.96
C HIS A 123 -8.78 1.98 -7.17
N ALA A 124 -9.02 1.23 -6.10
CA ALA A 124 -9.37 -0.19 -6.17
C ALA A 124 -10.68 -0.38 -6.95
N CYS A 125 -11.70 0.42 -6.63
CA CYS A 125 -13.00 0.41 -7.30
C CYS A 125 -12.90 0.75 -8.79
N ALA A 126 -12.14 1.78 -9.15
CA ALA A 126 -11.97 2.18 -10.56
C ALA A 126 -11.22 1.13 -11.41
N ARG A 127 -10.48 0.22 -10.76
CA ARG A 127 -9.65 -0.80 -11.42
C ARG A 127 -10.21 -2.22 -11.36
N GLY A 128 -11.28 -2.45 -10.62
CA GLY A 128 -11.88 -3.79 -10.53
C GLY A 128 -11.20 -4.73 -9.53
N HIS A 129 -10.42 -4.22 -8.58
CA HIS A 129 -9.70 -5.05 -7.61
C HIS A 129 -10.62 -5.49 -6.46
N ILE A 130 -11.44 -6.51 -6.68
CA ILE A 130 -12.47 -6.99 -5.75
C ILE A 130 -11.90 -7.31 -4.36
N GLU A 131 -10.87 -8.13 -4.27
CA GLU A 131 -10.28 -8.52 -2.97
C GLU A 131 -9.67 -7.33 -2.21
N MET A 132 -9.13 -6.34 -2.93
CA MET A 132 -8.66 -5.10 -2.34
C MET A 132 -9.83 -4.26 -1.79
N VAL A 133 -10.95 -4.21 -2.51
CA VAL A 133 -12.16 -3.53 -2.03
C VAL A 133 -12.68 -4.20 -0.76
N ARG A 134 -12.77 -5.54 -0.73
CA ARG A 134 -13.18 -6.29 0.47
C ARG A 134 -12.29 -5.95 1.66
N LEU A 135 -10.96 -6.02 1.49
CA LEU A 135 -10.00 -5.67 2.52
C LEU A 135 -10.16 -4.24 3.05
N LEU A 136 -10.34 -3.26 2.16
CA LEU A 136 -10.51 -1.86 2.56
C LEU A 136 -11.84 -1.65 3.31
N LEU A 137 -12.92 -2.33 2.90
CA LEU A 137 -14.20 -2.29 3.60
C LEU A 137 -14.12 -2.94 4.98
N GLU A 138 -13.44 -4.09 5.11
CA GLU A 138 -13.15 -4.75 6.39
C GLU A 138 -12.35 -3.84 7.33
N ALA A 139 -11.41 -3.06 6.79
CA ALA A 139 -10.66 -2.06 7.55
C ALA A 139 -11.53 -0.86 8.02
N GLY A 140 -12.79 -0.77 7.57
CA GLY A 140 -13.73 0.27 7.97
C GLY A 140 -13.42 1.65 7.39
N VAL A 141 -13.03 1.71 6.11
CA VAL A 141 -12.85 2.99 5.38
C VAL A 141 -14.17 3.75 5.25
N ASN A 142 -14.09 5.07 5.18
CA ASN A 142 -15.21 5.92 4.82
C ASN A 142 -15.43 5.90 3.30
N MET A 143 -16.33 5.03 2.84
CA MET A 143 -16.66 4.85 1.42
C MET A 143 -17.39 6.05 0.77
N ASN A 144 -17.92 6.96 1.58
CA ASN A 144 -18.67 8.14 1.12
C ASN A 144 -17.79 9.39 0.95
N LEU A 145 -16.47 9.27 1.18
CA LEU A 145 -15.53 10.33 0.85
C LEU A 145 -15.63 10.69 -0.64
N LYS A 146 -15.47 11.99 -0.90
CA LYS A 146 -15.51 12.56 -2.25
C LYS A 146 -14.13 13.00 -2.71
N ASP A 147 -13.82 12.75 -3.96
CA ASP A 147 -12.63 13.25 -4.62
C ASP A 147 -12.80 14.72 -5.06
N ALA A 148 -11.79 15.26 -5.73
CA ALA A 148 -11.77 16.65 -6.21
C ALA A 148 -12.84 16.93 -7.29
N GLU A 149 -13.55 15.94 -7.82
CA GLU A 149 -14.69 16.14 -8.72
C GLU A 149 -16.03 15.92 -8.00
N GLY A 150 -15.99 15.66 -6.69
CA GLY A 150 -17.15 15.30 -5.89
C GLY A 150 -17.54 13.82 -6.01
N LYS A 151 -16.72 12.98 -6.64
CA LYS A 151 -17.07 11.59 -6.93
C LYS A 151 -16.71 10.67 -5.76
N THR A 152 -17.59 9.71 -5.49
CA THR A 152 -17.41 8.66 -4.48
C THR A 152 -16.81 7.39 -5.08
N ALA A 153 -16.39 6.44 -4.24
CA ALA A 153 -15.94 5.13 -4.70
C ALA A 153 -16.99 4.40 -5.56
N LEU A 154 -18.27 4.49 -5.16
CA LEU A 154 -19.40 3.92 -5.89
C LEU A 154 -19.53 4.49 -7.31
N MET A 155 -19.39 5.81 -7.47
CA MET A 155 -19.42 6.44 -8.81
C MET A 155 -18.26 5.98 -9.69
N HIS A 156 -17.07 5.78 -9.12
CA HIS A 156 -15.93 5.25 -9.88
C HIS A 156 -16.15 3.80 -10.31
N ALA A 157 -16.70 2.94 -9.45
CA ALA A 157 -17.04 1.56 -9.79
C ALA A 157 -18.11 1.50 -10.89
N ALA A 158 -19.20 2.24 -10.72
CA ALA A 158 -20.32 2.31 -11.67
C ALA A 158 -19.86 2.76 -13.07
N ARG A 159 -19.14 3.89 -13.14
CA ARG A 159 -18.59 4.42 -14.40
C ARG A 159 -17.63 3.44 -15.10
N LYS A 160 -17.01 2.53 -14.34
CA LYS A 160 -16.06 1.54 -14.85
C LYS A 160 -16.70 0.17 -15.11
N GLY A 161 -18.01 0.05 -14.97
CA GLY A 161 -18.75 -1.19 -15.20
C GLY A 161 -18.42 -2.30 -14.20
N GLN A 162 -17.93 -1.95 -13.01
CA GLN A 162 -17.50 -2.92 -12.00
C GLN A 162 -18.68 -3.39 -11.15
N GLY A 163 -19.61 -4.13 -11.77
CA GLY A 163 -20.90 -4.53 -11.17
C GLY A 163 -20.76 -5.21 -9.81
N GLU A 164 -19.86 -6.18 -9.66
CA GLU A 164 -19.63 -6.86 -8.39
C GLU A 164 -19.16 -5.90 -7.28
N ILE A 165 -18.25 -4.97 -7.60
CA ILE A 165 -17.80 -3.95 -6.65
C ILE A 165 -18.93 -2.98 -6.28
N VAL A 166 -19.79 -2.64 -7.25
CA VAL A 166 -20.99 -1.83 -6.97
C VAL A 166 -21.88 -2.55 -5.94
N HIS A 167 -22.15 -3.84 -6.12
CA HIS A 167 -22.92 -4.61 -5.15
C HIS A 167 -22.25 -4.63 -3.77
N LEU A 168 -20.94 -4.90 -3.70
CA LEU A 168 -20.20 -4.89 -2.43
C LEU A 168 -20.28 -3.56 -1.69
N LEU A 169 -20.13 -2.44 -2.41
CA LEU A 169 -20.23 -1.11 -1.80
C LEU A 169 -21.65 -0.83 -1.29
N LEU A 170 -22.68 -1.23 -2.03
CA LEU A 170 -24.07 -1.04 -1.63
C LEU A 170 -24.45 -1.90 -0.42
N GLU A 171 -24.00 -3.15 -0.37
CA GLU A 171 -24.16 -4.04 0.79
C GLU A 171 -23.46 -3.48 2.03
N ALA A 172 -22.30 -2.85 1.83
CA ALA A 172 -21.56 -2.19 2.91
C ALA A 172 -22.15 -0.82 3.31
N GLY A 173 -23.25 -0.37 2.68
CA GLY A 173 -23.97 0.86 3.05
C GLY A 173 -23.50 2.14 2.36
N ALA A 174 -22.86 2.05 1.18
CA ALA A 174 -22.50 3.22 0.40
C ALA A 174 -23.75 4.04 0.01
N ASP A 175 -23.68 5.36 0.16
CA ASP A 175 -24.80 6.24 -0.18
C ASP A 175 -24.89 6.43 -1.70
N ARG A 176 -25.88 5.78 -2.31
CA ARG A 176 -26.17 5.87 -3.75
C ARG A 176 -26.73 7.21 -4.20
N ASN A 177 -27.19 8.06 -3.27
CA ASN A 177 -27.82 9.34 -3.57
C ASN A 177 -26.84 10.53 -3.54
N LEU A 178 -25.58 10.29 -3.16
CA LEU A 178 -24.56 11.34 -3.20
C LEU A 178 -24.38 11.83 -4.64
N ARG A 179 -24.20 13.14 -4.77
CA ARG A 179 -24.00 13.83 -6.05
C ARG A 179 -22.57 14.32 -6.22
N ASP A 180 -22.03 14.20 -7.42
CA ASP A 180 -20.78 14.83 -7.82
C ASP A 180 -20.96 16.35 -8.03
N ARG A 181 -19.90 17.07 -8.39
CA ARG A 181 -19.96 18.53 -8.62
C ARG A 181 -20.85 18.93 -9.80
N ARG A 182 -21.22 17.99 -10.67
CA ARG A 182 -22.12 18.20 -11.81
C ARG A 182 -23.57 17.84 -11.47
N GLY A 183 -23.84 17.36 -10.25
CA GLY A 183 -25.16 16.96 -9.80
C GLY A 183 -25.54 15.51 -10.16
N ASN A 184 -24.60 14.72 -10.67
CA ASN A 184 -24.84 13.33 -11.07
C ASN A 184 -24.69 12.38 -9.89
N VAL A 185 -25.54 11.35 -9.84
CA VAL A 185 -25.42 10.21 -8.90
C VAL A 185 -24.68 9.05 -9.56
N ALA A 186 -24.38 7.98 -8.82
CA ALA A 186 -23.81 6.77 -9.41
C ALA A 186 -24.81 6.13 -10.40
N GLU A 187 -24.37 5.92 -11.64
CA GLU A 187 -25.17 5.27 -12.69
C GLU A 187 -25.21 3.75 -12.46
N ILE A 188 -26.15 3.29 -11.63
CA ILE A 188 -26.29 1.87 -11.22
C ILE A 188 -27.57 1.20 -11.75
N SER A 189 -28.37 1.89 -12.58
CA SER A 189 -29.67 1.43 -13.10
C SER A 189 -29.63 0.19 -14.00
N HIS A 190 -28.45 -0.25 -14.42
CA HIS A 190 -28.27 -1.46 -15.23
C HIS A 190 -27.80 -2.67 -14.39
N LEU A 191 -27.74 -2.52 -13.07
CA LEU A 191 -27.19 -3.51 -12.12
C LEU A 191 -28.28 -4.07 -11.17
N ASP A 192 -29.55 -3.75 -11.40
CA ASP A 192 -30.71 -4.31 -10.70
C ASP A 192 -31.17 -5.65 -11.32
#